data_AF-A0AAD5EKH2-F1
#
_entry.id   AF-A0AAD5EKH2-F1
#
_cell.length_a   1.000
_cell.length_b   1.000
_cell.length_c   1.000
_cell.angle_alpha   90.00
_cell.angle_beta   90.00
_cell.angle_gamma   90.00
#
_symmetry.space_group_name_H-M   'P 1'
#
loop_
_entity.id
_entity.type
_entity.pdbx_description
1 polymer ?
#
loop_
_entity_poly.entity_id
_entity_poly.type
_entity_poly.pdbx_seq_one_letter_code
_entity_poly.pdbx_strand_id
1 'polypeptide(L)'
;MGHGHMDENVCSMDMLFTWNTTNLCIVFRQWHIHSTASLVFSLLAVVLLGIGYEALRTLSRRYDTAASKHINALPSDGAVTEDTPFHAPGQNQAQANYHTHLVKAVLYTLQNFYVFMLMLVFMTYNGWVMIAVSVGAFLGCLLFGHTTAATKDNACH
;
A
#
# COMPACT_ATOMS: atom_id res chain seq x y z
N MET A 1 -44.32 -28.78 -11.55
CA MET A 1 -42.99 -29.34 -11.29
C MET A 1 -42.07 -28.16 -11.00
N GLY A 2 -41.56 -28.11 -9.77
CA GLY A 2 -41.08 -26.88 -9.13
C GLY A 2 -39.65 -26.48 -9.50
N HIS A 3 -39.50 -25.17 -9.68
CA HIS A 3 -38.38 -24.30 -9.33
C HIS A 3 -36.97 -24.66 -9.79
N GLY A 4 -36.51 -23.89 -10.79
CA GLY A 4 -35.09 -23.63 -11.00
C GLY A 4 -34.49 -22.71 -9.95
N HIS A 5 -33.18 -22.87 -9.76
CA HIS A 5 -32.23 -21.78 -9.62
C HIS A 5 -30.86 -22.33 -10.06
N MET A 6 -30.27 -21.72 -11.09
CA MET A 6 -28.90 -21.99 -11.50
C MET A 6 -27.98 -21.37 -10.45
N ASP A 7 -27.40 -22.18 -9.56
CA ASP A 7 -26.38 -21.71 -8.61
C ASP A 7 -25.02 -21.57 -9.32
N GLU A 8 -24.91 -20.60 -10.24
CA GLU A 8 -23.64 -20.20 -10.87
C GLU A 8 -22.75 -19.34 -9.96
N ASN A 9 -22.94 -19.40 -8.63
CA ASN A 9 -22.33 -18.49 -7.65
C ASN A 9 -21.59 -19.21 -6.50
N VAL A 10 -21.08 -20.41 -6.77
CA VAL A 10 -20.26 -21.16 -5.80
C VAL A 10 -18.79 -21.04 -6.18
N CYS A 11 -18.02 -20.31 -5.37
CA CYS A 11 -16.57 -20.19 -5.55
C CYS A 11 -15.95 -21.58 -5.35
N SER A 12 -15.16 -22.07 -6.31
CA SER A 12 -14.40 -23.31 -6.12
C SER A 12 -13.30 -23.07 -5.08
N MET A 13 -13.33 -23.84 -4.00
CA MET A 13 -12.40 -23.71 -2.87
C MET A 13 -11.40 -24.86 -2.92
N ASP A 14 -10.34 -24.69 -3.71
CA ASP A 14 -9.25 -25.65 -3.80
C ASP A 14 -8.22 -25.38 -2.69
N MET A 15 -7.86 -26.41 -1.90
CA MET A 15 -6.80 -26.32 -0.88
C MET A 15 -5.40 -26.69 -1.42
N LEU A 16 -5.25 -26.78 -2.74
CA LEU A 16 -4.02 -27.15 -3.44
C LEU A 16 -3.71 -26.12 -4.53
N PHE A 17 -2.42 -25.92 -4.84
CA PHE A 17 -1.98 -25.00 -5.89
C PHE A 17 -2.67 -25.32 -7.23
N THR A 18 -3.46 -24.37 -7.73
CA THR A 18 -4.36 -24.57 -8.88
C THR A 18 -4.11 -23.51 -9.95
N TRP A 19 -4.18 -23.94 -11.21
CA TRP A 19 -4.13 -23.09 -12.41
C TRP A 19 -5.52 -22.89 -13.03
N ASN A 20 -6.56 -23.33 -12.34
CA ASN A 20 -7.92 -23.17 -12.82
C ASN A 20 -8.32 -21.68 -12.79
N THR A 21 -9.18 -21.30 -13.73
CA THR A 21 -9.60 -19.91 -13.98
C THR A 21 -11.11 -19.72 -13.87
N THR A 22 -11.87 -20.79 -13.60
CA THR A 22 -13.33 -20.75 -13.44
C THR A 22 -13.74 -20.55 -11.98
N ASN A 23 -14.66 -19.60 -11.71
CA ASN A 23 -15.34 -19.39 -10.41
C ASN A 23 -14.41 -19.14 -9.20
N LEU A 24 -13.37 -18.30 -9.37
CA LEU A 24 -12.51 -17.88 -8.26
C LEU A 24 -12.92 -16.51 -7.72
N CYS A 25 -12.89 -16.41 -6.39
CA CYS A 25 -13.22 -15.20 -5.65
C CYS A 25 -11.93 -14.65 -5.01
N ILE A 26 -11.34 -13.58 -5.58
CA ILE A 26 -9.98 -13.13 -5.24
C ILE A 26 -9.90 -12.43 -3.88
N VAL A 27 -10.84 -11.55 -3.55
CA VAL A 27 -10.82 -10.76 -2.29
C VAL A 27 -12.17 -10.71 -1.60
N PHE A 28 -13.24 -10.51 -2.37
CA PHE A 28 -14.61 -10.50 -1.89
C PHE A 28 -15.47 -11.37 -2.80
N ARG A 29 -16.51 -12.01 -2.24
CA ARG A 29 -17.48 -12.82 -3.00
C ARG A 29 -18.18 -12.05 -4.13
N GLN A 30 -18.20 -10.72 -4.00
CA GLN A 30 -18.76 -9.76 -4.97
C GLN A 30 -17.82 -9.39 -6.12
N TRP A 31 -16.52 -9.72 -6.04
CA TRP A 31 -15.58 -9.59 -7.16
C TRP A 31 -15.53 -10.93 -7.94
N HIS A 32 -16.69 -11.37 -8.43
CA HIS A 32 -16.86 -12.66 -9.11
C HIS A 32 -16.50 -12.54 -10.61
N ILE A 33 -15.67 -13.47 -11.09
CA ILE A 33 -15.14 -13.48 -12.45
C ILE A 33 -15.95 -14.48 -13.28
N HIS A 34 -16.92 -13.99 -14.08
CA HIS A 34 -17.79 -14.82 -14.93
C HIS A 34 -17.18 -15.15 -16.32
N SER A 35 -16.10 -14.48 -16.74
CA SER A 35 -15.55 -14.58 -18.10
C SER A 35 -14.02 -14.40 -18.17
N THR A 36 -13.38 -14.91 -19.22
CA THR A 36 -11.95 -14.73 -19.50
C THR A 36 -11.53 -13.26 -19.56
N ALA A 37 -12.40 -12.37 -20.08
CA ALA A 37 -12.14 -10.93 -20.08
C ALA A 37 -12.13 -10.35 -18.66
N SER A 38 -13.05 -10.77 -17.79
CA SER A 38 -13.07 -10.36 -16.39
C SER A 38 -11.86 -10.88 -15.60
N LEU A 39 -11.26 -12.00 -16.04
CA LEU A 39 -10.01 -12.52 -15.47
C LEU A 39 -8.82 -11.64 -15.83
N VAL A 40 -8.68 -11.24 -17.09
CA VAL A 40 -7.57 -10.35 -17.49
C VAL A 40 -7.69 -9.01 -16.76
N PHE A 41 -8.89 -8.47 -16.64
CA PHE A 41 -9.13 -7.23 -15.90
C PHE A 41 -8.80 -7.38 -14.41
N SER A 42 -9.17 -8.50 -13.76
CA SER A 42 -8.84 -8.72 -12.35
C SER A 42 -7.34 -8.91 -12.14
N LEU A 43 -6.63 -9.62 -13.02
CA LEU A 43 -5.18 -9.73 -12.98
C LEU A 43 -4.50 -8.36 -13.14
N LEU A 44 -4.96 -7.54 -14.08
CA LEU A 44 -4.47 -6.17 -14.24
C LEU A 44 -4.73 -5.32 -12.99
N ALA A 45 -5.91 -5.44 -12.38
CA ALA A 45 -6.21 -4.76 -11.13
C ALA A 45 -5.27 -5.20 -9.99
N VAL A 46 -4.95 -6.50 -9.88
CA VAL A 46 -3.99 -7.02 -8.90
C VAL A 46 -2.58 -6.49 -9.16
N VAL A 47 -2.14 -6.42 -10.42
CA VAL A 47 -0.86 -5.79 -10.81
C VAL A 47 -0.84 -4.32 -10.39
N LEU A 48 -1.90 -3.57 -10.69
CA LEU A 48 -2.02 -2.16 -10.32
C LEU A 48 -2.02 -1.96 -8.79
N LEU A 49 -2.68 -2.85 -8.03
CA LEU A 49 -2.62 -2.85 -6.57
C LEU A 49 -1.19 -3.12 -6.06
N GLY A 50 -0.46 -4.03 -6.68
CA GLY A 50 0.95 -4.30 -6.37
C GLY A 50 1.86 -3.09 -6.63
N ILE A 51 1.67 -2.41 -7.77
CA ILE A 51 2.39 -1.16 -8.08
C ILE A 51 2.02 -0.05 -7.08
N GLY A 52 0.73 0.09 -6.78
CA GLY A 52 0.21 1.06 -5.82
C GLY A 52 0.72 0.83 -4.39
N TYR A 53 0.93 -0.42 -3.98
CA TYR A 53 1.52 -0.75 -2.68
C TYR A 53 2.95 -0.20 -2.55
N GLU A 54 3.80 -0.41 -3.56
CA GLU A 54 5.17 0.13 -3.57
C GLU A 54 5.18 1.67 -3.68
N ALA A 55 4.22 2.26 -4.40
CA ALA A 55 4.00 3.70 -4.41
C ALA A 55 3.69 4.24 -3.00
N LEU A 56 2.75 3.60 -2.30
CA LEU A 56 2.33 4.00 -0.95
C LEU A 56 3.47 3.81 0.06
N ARG A 57 4.23 2.72 -0.04
CA ARG A 57 5.43 2.46 0.77
C ARG A 57 6.48 3.56 0.60
N THR A 58 6.74 3.96 -0.65
CA THR A 58 7.71 5.01 -0.97
C THR A 58 7.24 6.37 -0.47
N LEU A 59 5.95 6.66 -0.63
CA LEU A 59 5.33 7.88 -0.13
C LEU A 59 5.40 7.96 1.39
N SER A 60 5.04 6.88 2.10
CA SER A 60 5.13 6.77 3.56
C SER A 60 6.55 7.06 4.07
N ARG A 61 7.58 6.49 3.44
CA ARG A 61 9.00 6.76 3.77
C ARG A 61 9.41 8.20 3.50
N ARG A 62 8.96 8.78 2.40
CA ARG A 62 9.24 10.18 2.06
C ARG A 62 8.59 11.14 3.06
N TYR A 63 7.37 10.83 3.50
CA TYR A 63 6.70 11.61 4.54
C TYR A 63 7.40 11.46 5.89
N ASP A 64 7.83 10.27 6.28
CA ASP A 64 8.54 10.04 7.55
C ASP A 64 9.87 10.81 7.60
N THR A 65 10.64 10.78 6.51
CA THR A 65 11.91 11.53 6.41
C THR A 65 11.71 13.05 6.37
N ALA A 66 10.66 13.53 5.68
CA ALA A 66 10.31 14.96 5.67
C ALA A 66 9.84 15.42 7.06
N ALA A 67 8.94 14.67 7.70
CA ALA A 67 8.45 14.93 9.04
C ALA A 67 9.57 14.96 10.08
N SER A 68 10.50 14.00 10.02
CA SER A 68 11.64 13.92 10.94
C SER A 68 12.59 15.11 10.80
N LYS A 69 12.79 15.64 9.58
CA LYS A 69 13.58 16.87 9.36
C LYS A 69 12.91 18.09 9.98
N HIS A 70 11.59 18.21 9.83
CA HIS A 70 10.84 19.30 10.44
C HIS A 70 10.88 19.22 11.97
N ILE A 71 10.76 18.01 12.55
CA ILE A 71 10.80 17.82 14.01
C ILE A 71 12.21 18.07 14.56
N ASN A 72 13.28 17.62 13.89
CA ASN A 72 14.67 17.81 14.34
C ASN A 72 15.20 19.24 14.11
N ALA A 73 14.60 20.01 13.20
CA ALA A 73 14.94 21.42 12.98
C ALA A 73 14.27 22.36 13.99
N LEU A 74 13.33 21.85 14.80
CA LEU A 74 12.79 22.59 15.94
C LEU A 74 13.80 22.52 17.08
N PRO A 75 14.07 23.63 17.79
CA PRO A 75 14.95 23.60 18.96
C PRO A 75 14.35 22.62 19.96
N SER A 76 15.11 21.57 20.30
CA SER A 76 14.75 20.65 21.37
C SER A 76 14.80 21.44 22.68
N ASP A 77 13.64 21.79 23.22
CA ASP A 77 13.46 22.43 24.53
C ASP A 77 13.75 21.41 25.66
N GLY A 78 14.94 20.83 25.60
CA GLY A 78 15.48 19.82 26.51
C GLY A 78 16.93 20.08 26.90
N ALA A 79 17.53 21.18 26.44
CA ALA A 79 18.73 21.74 27.04
C ALA A 79 18.30 22.94 27.88
N VAL A 80 18.04 22.68 29.17
CA VAL A 80 17.84 23.71 30.19
C VAL A 80 19.03 24.66 30.15
N THR A 81 18.84 25.88 29.70
CA THR A 81 19.70 27.01 30.01
C THR A 81 18.79 28.20 30.24
N GLU A 82 18.78 28.66 31.48
CA GLU A 82 18.00 29.78 31.98
C GLU A 82 18.30 31.08 31.21
N ASP A 83 17.39 32.04 31.35
CA ASP A 83 17.47 33.43 30.90
C ASP A 83 17.16 33.74 29.43
N THR A 84 15.86 33.79 29.08
CA THR A 84 15.27 34.98 28.43
C THR A 84 13.74 34.91 28.40
N PRO A 85 13.02 35.93 28.91
CA PRO A 85 11.57 36.04 28.76
C PRO A 85 11.25 36.63 27.39
N PHE A 86 10.04 36.35 26.89
CA PHE A 86 9.41 37.05 25.77
C PHE A 86 9.84 36.61 24.36
N HIS A 87 9.31 35.48 23.88
CA HIS A 87 8.74 35.32 22.54
C HIS A 87 8.10 33.93 22.49
N ALA A 88 6.79 33.86 22.23
CA ALA A 88 6.06 32.60 22.11
C ALA A 88 5.94 32.20 20.62
N PRO A 89 6.69 31.19 20.13
CA PRO A 89 6.39 30.50 18.87
C PRO A 89 5.84 29.08 19.11
N GLY A 90 5.24 28.80 20.28
CA GLY A 90 4.88 27.44 20.69
C GLY A 90 3.54 26.89 20.17
N GLN A 91 2.57 27.74 19.79
CA GLN A 91 1.22 27.25 19.42
C GLN A 91 1.16 26.64 18.00
N ASN A 92 1.82 27.25 17.02
CA ASN A 92 1.83 26.73 15.64
C ASN A 92 2.70 25.47 15.52
N GLN A 93 3.74 25.32 16.35
CA GLN A 93 4.56 24.11 16.39
C GLN A 93 3.77 22.91 16.93
N ALA A 94 2.97 23.09 17.99
CA ALA A 94 2.13 22.02 18.54
C ALA A 94 1.05 21.56 17.54
N GLN A 95 0.42 22.48 16.81
CA GLN A 95 -0.57 22.15 15.79
C GLN A 95 0.03 21.50 14.53
N ALA A 96 1.20 21.98 14.07
CA ALA A 96 1.92 21.38 12.95
C ALA A 96 2.42 19.96 13.28
N ASN A 97 2.79 19.70 14.54
CA ASN A 97 3.20 18.38 15.00
C ASN A 97 2.01 17.41 14.98
N TYR A 98 0.83 17.81 15.47
CA TYR A 98 -0.36 16.94 15.51
C TYR A 98 -0.80 16.47 14.12
N HIS A 99 -0.89 17.37 13.13
CA HIS A 99 -1.23 17.00 11.75
C HIS A 99 -0.22 16.03 11.14
N THR A 100 1.07 16.23 11.40
CA THR A 100 2.14 15.36 10.89
C THR A 100 2.05 13.96 11.51
N HIS A 101 1.80 13.87 12.83
CA HIS A 101 1.58 12.59 13.52
C HIS A 101 0.34 11.86 13.02
N LEU A 102 -0.77 12.58 12.79
CA LEU A 102 -2.01 12.01 12.28
C LEU A 102 -1.84 11.45 10.87
N VAL A 103 -1.24 12.23 9.95
CA VAL A 103 -0.99 11.78 8.57
C VAL A 103 -0.06 10.55 8.55
N LYS A 104 0.99 10.54 9.38
CA LYS A 104 1.88 9.38 9.53
C LYS A 104 1.13 8.14 10.03
N ALA A 105 0.30 8.29 11.05
CA ALA A 105 -0.51 7.19 11.59
C ALA A 105 -1.46 6.62 10.54
N VAL A 106 -2.12 7.48 9.75
CA VAL A 106 -3.02 7.06 8.66
C VAL A 106 -2.27 6.33 7.54
N LEU A 107 -1.11 6.85 7.11
CA LEU A 107 -0.30 6.17 6.08
C LEU A 107 0.20 4.80 6.56
N TYR A 108 0.56 4.67 7.84
CA TYR A 108 0.97 3.40 8.43
C TYR A 108 -0.17 2.38 8.49
N THR A 109 -1.36 2.78 8.93
CA THR A 109 -2.52 1.87 8.99
C THR A 109 -2.99 1.46 7.60
N LEU A 110 -2.96 2.39 6.62
CA LEU A 110 -3.22 2.06 5.21
C LEU A 110 -2.21 1.05 4.69
N GLN A 111 -0.91 1.28 4.92
CA GLN A 111 0.12 0.34 4.48
C GLN A 111 -0.07 -1.06 5.09
N ASN A 112 -0.42 -1.13 6.37
CA ASN A 112 -0.71 -2.37 7.06
C ASN A 112 -1.95 -3.07 6.47
N PHE A 113 -3.01 -2.32 6.14
CA PHE A 113 -4.19 -2.84 5.45
C PHE A 113 -3.84 -3.47 4.10
N TYR A 114 -2.97 -2.84 3.31
CA TYR A 114 -2.51 -3.42 2.04
C TYR A 114 -1.73 -4.74 2.23
N VAL A 115 -0.91 -4.86 3.26
CA VAL A 115 -0.19 -6.12 3.55
C VAL A 115 -1.18 -7.24 3.85
N PHE A 116 -2.22 -6.97 4.65
CA PHE A 116 -3.27 -7.95 4.90
C PHE A 116 -4.03 -8.33 3.63
N MET A 117 -4.34 -7.36 2.76
CA MET A 117 -4.97 -7.66 1.47
C MET A 117 -4.09 -8.55 0.59
N LEU A 118 -2.79 -8.26 0.46
CA LEU A 118 -1.87 -9.09 -0.32
C LEU A 118 -1.68 -10.49 0.27
N MET A 119 -1.68 -10.62 1.60
CA MET A 119 -1.65 -11.93 2.27
C MET A 119 -2.92 -12.74 1.98
N LEU A 120 -4.10 -12.12 2.03
CA LEU A 120 -5.36 -12.78 1.67
C LEU A 120 -5.34 -13.24 0.21
N VAL A 121 -4.83 -12.41 -0.70
CA VAL A 121 -4.68 -12.74 -2.12
C VAL A 121 -3.73 -13.93 -2.30
N PHE A 122 -2.63 -13.99 -1.55
CA PHE A 122 -1.70 -15.12 -1.58
C PHE A 122 -2.35 -16.43 -1.11
N MET A 123 -3.23 -16.36 -0.11
CA MET A 123 -4.00 -17.51 0.39
C MET A 123 -5.04 -18.03 -0.61
N THR A 124 -5.24 -17.38 -1.76
CA THR A 124 -6.09 -17.92 -2.83
C THR A 124 -5.44 -19.08 -3.60
N TYR A 125 -4.15 -19.35 -3.36
CA TYR A 125 -3.36 -20.45 -3.96
C TYR A 125 -3.44 -20.57 -5.49
N ASN A 126 -3.84 -19.50 -6.19
CA ASN A 126 -3.96 -19.48 -7.65
C ASN A 126 -2.66 -18.97 -8.30
N GLY A 127 -2.11 -19.76 -9.23
CA GLY A 127 -0.85 -19.44 -9.91
C GLY A 127 -0.87 -18.11 -10.67
N TRP A 128 -1.96 -17.77 -11.36
CA TRP A 128 -2.05 -16.54 -12.16
C TRP A 128 -2.03 -15.29 -11.29
N VAL A 129 -2.75 -15.31 -10.17
CA VAL A 129 -2.84 -14.20 -9.24
C VAL A 129 -1.50 -13.98 -8.53
N MET A 130 -0.83 -15.06 -8.14
CA MET A 130 0.51 -15.04 -7.54
C MET A 130 1.56 -14.40 -8.47
N ILE A 131 1.53 -14.76 -9.75
CA ILE A 131 2.40 -14.15 -10.77
C ILE A 131 2.05 -12.67 -10.94
N ALA A 132 0.76 -12.32 -11.00
CA ALA A 132 0.31 -10.93 -11.12
C ALA A 132 0.79 -10.05 -9.96
N VAL A 133 0.68 -10.52 -8.70
CA VAL A 133 1.22 -9.81 -7.53
C VAL A 133 2.74 -9.65 -7.64
N SER A 134 3.46 -10.72 -8.02
CA SER A 134 4.92 -10.70 -8.14
C SER A 134 5.39 -9.72 -9.22
N VAL A 135 4.72 -9.71 -10.37
CA VAL A 135 4.98 -8.77 -11.48
C VAL A 135 4.63 -7.34 -11.05
N GLY A 136 3.52 -7.14 -10.35
CA GLY A 136 3.14 -5.83 -9.82
C GLY A 136 4.16 -5.27 -8.83
N ALA A 137 4.66 -6.10 -7.91
CA ALA A 137 5.73 -5.71 -6.98
C ALA A 137 7.04 -5.39 -7.71
N PHE A 138 7.41 -6.20 -8.71
CA PHE A 138 8.59 -5.95 -9.54
C PHE A 138 8.49 -4.64 -10.31
N LEU A 139 7.37 -4.39 -11.00
CA LEU A 139 7.13 -3.15 -11.73
C LEU A 139 7.05 -1.94 -10.79
N GLY A 140 6.40 -2.09 -9.63
CA GLY A 140 6.36 -1.06 -8.59
C GLY A 140 7.76 -0.68 -8.11
N CYS A 141 8.61 -1.67 -7.87
CA CYS A 141 10.01 -1.47 -7.49
C CYS A 141 10.79 -0.75 -8.59
N LEU A 142 10.61 -1.11 -9.87
CA LEU A 142 11.29 -0.43 -10.98
C LEU A 142 10.85 1.03 -11.13
N LEU A 143 9.53 1.29 -11.11
CA LEU A 143 8.97 2.63 -11.32
C LEU A 143 9.34 3.59 -10.19
N PHE A 144 9.19 3.16 -8.93
CA PHE A 144 9.43 4.01 -7.75
C PHE A 144 10.86 3.91 -7.20
N GLY A 145 11.58 2.82 -7.47
CA GLY A 145 13.00 2.68 -7.17
C GLY A 145 13.86 3.61 -8.03
N HIS A 146 13.54 3.75 -9.33
CA HIS A 146 14.25 4.70 -10.21
C HIS A 146 14.02 6.15 -9.85
N THR A 147 12.88 6.54 -9.26
CA THR A 147 12.65 7.93 -8.84
C THR A 147 13.55 8.33 -7.65
N THR A 148 14.03 7.36 -6.88
CA THR A 148 15.04 7.58 -5.83
C THR A 148 16.47 7.52 -6.41
N ALA A 149 16.71 6.67 -7.42
CA ALA A 149 18.00 6.58 -8.11
C ALA A 149 18.30 7.79 -9.02
N ALA A 150 17.29 8.39 -9.65
CA ALA A 150 17.44 9.52 -10.59
C ALA A 150 17.90 10.85 -9.93
N THR A 151 17.95 10.93 -8.59
CA THR A 151 18.61 12.04 -7.88
C THR A 151 20.08 11.76 -7.56
N LYS A 152 20.59 10.56 -7.91
CA LYS A 152 21.98 10.14 -7.70
C LYS A 152 22.69 9.77 -9.00
N ASP A 153 22.40 10.47 -10.09
CA ASP A 153 23.28 10.49 -11.28
C ASP A 153 23.72 11.93 -11.67
N ASN A 154 23.28 12.96 -10.95
CA ASN A 154 23.70 14.36 -11.18
C ASN A 154 24.29 15.05 -9.94
N ALA A 155 24.65 14.29 -8.90
CA ALA A 155 25.34 14.82 -7.73
C ALA A 155 26.56 13.94 -7.41
N CYS A 156 27.73 14.43 -7.85
CA CYS A 156 29.09 13.86 -7.73
C CYS A 156 29.36 12.71 -8.74
N HIS A 157 30.25 12.82 -9.72
CA HIS A 157 31.49 13.59 -9.85
C HIS A 157 31.86 13.73 -11.33
#